data_AF-N1MIN8-F1
#
_entry.id   AF-N1MIN8-F1
#
_cell.length_a   1.000
_cell.length_b   1.000
_cell.length_c   1.000
_cell.angle_alpha   90.00
_cell.angle_beta   90.00
_cell.angle_gamma   90.00
#
_symmetry.space_group_name_H-M   'P 1'
#
loop_
_entity.id
_entity.type
_entity.pdbx_description
1 polymer ?
#
loop_
_entity_poly.entity_id
_entity_poly.type
_entity_poly.pdbx_seq_one_letter_code
_entity_poly.pdbx_strand_id
1 'polypeptide(L)'
;MVQIHPQARTTPAVRADIARSTEPASVVAKRYGISVYVGPDESITALTDHGVDELTDMLSQARLTTKTWHQFLDDFVDDPELAARFKTQASR
;
A
#
# COMPACT_ATOMS: atom_id res chain seq x y z
N MET A 1 -20.69 -7.94 2.26
CA MET A 1 -19.85 -8.17 1.07
C MET A 1 -18.66 -7.24 1.19
N VAL A 2 -17.43 -7.75 1.29
CA VAL A 2 -16.23 -6.92 1.47
C VAL A 2 -15.89 -6.34 0.11
N GLN A 3 -15.97 -5.02 -0.03
CA GLN A 3 -15.57 -4.32 -1.24
C GLN A 3 -14.13 -3.85 -1.05
N ILE A 4 -13.20 -4.45 -1.78
CA ILE A 4 -11.83 -3.97 -1.88
C ILE A 4 -11.84 -2.83 -2.89
N HIS A 5 -11.35 -1.65 -2.50
CA HIS A 5 -11.37 -0.47 -3.35
C HIS A 5 -10.57 -0.72 -4.65
N PRO A 6 -11.01 -0.21 -5.82
CA PRO A 6 -10.30 -0.39 -7.09
C PRO A 6 -8.85 0.13 -7.08
N GLN A 7 -8.57 1.21 -6.34
CA GLN A 7 -7.21 1.73 -6.08
C GLN A 7 -6.52 1.12 -4.84
N ALA A 8 -7.07 0.10 -4.17
CA ALA A 8 -6.34 -0.55 -3.08
C ALA A 8 -5.09 -1.23 -3.63
N ARG A 9 -3.94 -0.57 -3.46
CA ARG A 9 -2.60 -1.02 -3.88
C ARG A 9 -2.19 -2.25 -3.08
N THR A 10 -2.69 -3.40 -3.53
CA THR A 10 -2.40 -4.72 -3.00
C THR A 10 -1.75 -5.54 -4.12
N THR A 11 -0.69 -6.29 -3.80
CA THR A 11 -0.03 -7.14 -4.80
C THR A 11 -0.96 -8.30 -5.22
N PRO A 12 -0.78 -8.90 -6.41
CA PRO A 12 -1.56 -10.08 -6.83
C PRO A 12 -1.49 -11.23 -5.82
N ALA A 13 -0.35 -11.43 -5.17
CA ALA A 13 -0.17 -12.43 -4.12
C ALA A 13 -1.03 -12.11 -2.89
N VAL A 14 -0.98 -10.86 -2.41
CA VAL A 14 -1.81 -10.40 -1.28
C VAL A 14 -3.30 -10.53 -1.61
N ARG A 15 -3.74 -10.21 -2.84
CA ARG A 15 -5.14 -10.41 -3.27
C ARG A 15 -5.58 -11.87 -3.27
N ALA A 16 -4.72 -12.77 -3.76
CA ALA A 16 -5.00 -14.21 -3.77
C ALA A 16 -5.07 -14.80 -2.35
N ASP A 17 -4.28 -14.26 -1.42
CA ASP A 17 -4.31 -14.66 -0.01
C ASP A 17 -5.54 -14.11 0.71
N ILE A 18 -5.92 -12.85 0.46
CA ILE A 18 -7.18 -12.28 0.97
C ILE A 18 -8.38 -13.08 0.49
N ALA A 19 -8.44 -13.41 -0.81
CA ALA A 19 -9.56 -14.16 -1.41
C ALA A 19 -9.69 -15.58 -0.85
N ARG A 20 -8.59 -16.17 -0.35
CA ARG A 20 -8.58 -17.50 0.28
C ARG A 20 -8.76 -17.45 1.79
N SER A 21 -8.71 -16.26 2.41
CA SER A 21 -8.82 -16.11 3.85
C SER A 21 -10.26 -16.25 4.34
N THR A 22 -10.45 -17.05 5.40
CA THR A 22 -11.72 -17.15 6.13
C THR A 22 -11.78 -16.20 7.33
N GLU A 23 -10.72 -15.41 7.57
CA GLU A 23 -10.70 -14.44 8.66
C GLU A 23 -11.60 -13.23 8.34
N PRO A 24 -12.12 -12.52 9.37
CA PRO A 24 -12.84 -11.26 9.14
C PRO A 24 -11.99 -10.26 8.36
N ALA A 25 -12.62 -9.47 7.47
CA ALA A 25 -11.92 -8.48 6.65
C ALA A 25 -11.06 -7.49 7.44
N SER A 26 -11.49 -7.14 8.65
CA SER A 26 -10.74 -6.29 9.58
C SER A 26 -9.46 -6.93 10.11
N VAL A 27 -9.42 -8.26 10.25
CA VAL A 27 -8.24 -9.02 10.68
C VAL A 27 -7.24 -9.12 9.54
N VAL A 28 -7.71 -9.40 8.33
CA VAL A 28 -6.88 -9.45 7.13
C VAL A 28 -6.30 -8.07 6.81
N ALA A 29 -7.11 -7.02 6.94
CA ALA A 29 -6.66 -5.65 6.70
C ALA A 29 -5.57 -5.19 7.67
N LYS A 30 -5.70 -5.53 8.96
CA LYS A 30 -4.67 -5.29 9.98
C LYS A 30 -3.34 -5.97 9.66
N ARG A 31 -3.39 -7.22 9.17
CA ARG A 31 -2.19 -8.01 8.86
C ARG A 31 -1.34 -7.37 7.75
N TYR A 32 -1.99 -6.79 6.74
CA TYR A 32 -1.33 -6.31 5.53
C TYR A 32 -1.33 -4.77 5.38
N GLY A 33 -1.68 -4.02 6.43
CA GLY A 33 -1.67 -2.55 6.35
C GLY A 33 -2.72 -1.99 5.38
N ILE A 34 -3.84 -2.67 5.18
CA ILE A 34 -4.85 -2.32 4.17
C ILE A 34 -5.87 -1.38 4.79
N SER A 35 -6.21 -0.30 4.07
CA SER A 35 -7.37 0.53 4.40
C SER A 35 -8.67 -0.16 3.96
N VAL A 36 -9.57 -0.40 4.92
CA VAL A 36 -10.93 -0.92 4.62
C VAL A 36 -11.89 0.25 4.58
N TYR A 37 -12.56 0.44 3.45
CA TYR A 37 -13.65 1.39 3.34
C TYR A 37 -14.91 0.80 3.99
N VAL A 38 -15.37 1.43 5.06
CA VAL A 38 -16.64 1.11 5.73
C VAL A 38 -17.78 2.03 5.29
N GLY A 39 -17.43 3.09 4.54
CA GLY A 39 -18.36 3.99 3.86
C GLY A 39 -17.68 4.74 2.70
N PRO A 40 -18.42 5.61 1.98
CA PRO A 40 -17.89 6.39 0.86
C PRO A 40 -16.69 7.27 1.26
N ASP A 41 -16.72 7.78 2.48
CA ASP A 41 -15.73 8.72 3.03
C ASP A 41 -15.05 8.18 4.31
N GLU A 42 -15.34 6.94 4.69
CA GLU A 42 -14.87 6.36 5.94
C GLU A 42 -13.98 5.15 5.65
N SER A 43 -12.70 5.28 5.99
CA SER A 43 -11.73 4.19 5.89
C SER A 43 -11.05 3.93 7.22
N ILE A 44 -10.96 2.66 7.61
CA ILE A 44 -10.14 2.23 8.74
C ILE A 44 -8.78 1.81 8.17
N THR A 45 -7.76 2.65 8.36
CA THR A 45 -6.36 2.27 8.12
C THR A 45 -5.82 1.59 9.36
N ALA A 46 -5.36 0.35 9.22
CA ALA A 46 -4.73 -0.37 10.32
C ALA A 46 -3.34 -0.86 9.90
N LEU A 47 -2.31 -0.16 10.35
CA LEU A 47 -0.93 -0.65 10.31
C LEU A 47 -0.64 -1.40 11.61
N THR A 48 -0.13 -2.63 11.50
CA THR A 48 0.49 -3.36 12.62
C THR A 48 1.98 -3.03 12.67
N ASP A 49 2.65 -3.31 13.80
CA ASP A 49 4.12 -3.18 13.90
C ASP A 49 4.83 -3.95 12.77
N HIS A 50 4.33 -5.14 12.42
CA HIS A 50 4.84 -5.90 11.28
C HIS A 50 4.66 -5.17 9.94
N GLY A 51 3.50 -4.54 9.71
CA GLY A 51 3.28 -3.72 8.52
C GLY A 51 4.16 -2.45 8.48
N VAL A 52 4.54 -1.91 9.64
CA VAL A 52 5.52 -0.79 9.74
C VAL A 52 6.91 -1.29 9.36
N ASP A 53 7.33 -2.46 9.85
CA ASP A 53 8.62 -3.06 9.52
C ASP A 53 8.71 -3.36 8.01
N GLU A 54 7.68 -3.95 7.42
CA GLU A 54 7.62 -4.21 5.97
C GLU A 54 7.70 -2.90 5.16
N LEU A 55 6.96 -1.86 5.55
CA LEU A 55 7.06 -0.55 4.88
C LEU A 55 8.45 0.07 5.01
N THR A 56 9.11 -0.13 6.15
CA THR A 56 10.48 0.33 6.40
C THR A 56 11.48 -0.38 5.49
N ASP A 57 11.34 -1.69 5.33
CA ASP A 57 12.15 -2.48 4.40
C ASP A 57 11.91 -2.07 2.95
N MET A 58 10.64 -1.91 2.55
CA MET A 58 10.27 -1.46 1.21
C MET A 58 10.84 -0.08 0.89
N LEU A 59 10.76 0.87 1.83
CA LEU A 59 11.36 2.20 1.69
C LEU A 59 12.89 2.13 1.60
N SER A 60 13.51 1.25 2.39
CA SER A 60 14.96 1.02 2.36
C SER A 60 15.42 0.50 1.00
N GLN A 61 14.69 -0.48 0.44
CA GLN A 61 14.96 -1.01 -0.91
C GLN A 61 14.68 0.03 -2.01
N ALA A 62 13.58 0.76 -1.91
CA ALA A 62 13.22 1.79 -2.87
C ALA A 62 14.31 2.87 -2.98
N ARG A 63 14.88 3.28 -1.85
CA ARG A 63 15.92 4.32 -1.78
C ARG A 63 17.31 3.90 -2.23
N LEU A 64 17.54 2.63 -2.57
CA LEU A 64 18.85 2.17 -3.05
C LEU A 64 19.26 2.83 -4.36
N THR A 65 18.30 3.08 -5.26
CA THR A 65 18.56 3.70 -6.55
C THR A 65 17.42 4.63 -6.97
N THR A 66 17.72 5.61 -7.82
CA THR A 66 16.71 6.48 -8.43
C THR A 66 15.64 5.67 -9.18
N LYS A 67 16.02 4.57 -9.83
CA LYS A 67 15.09 3.71 -10.57
C LYS A 67 14.11 2.98 -9.64
N THR A 68 14.61 2.36 -8.56
CA THR A 68 13.76 1.67 -7.57
C THR A 68 12.89 2.67 -6.81
N TRP A 69 13.37 3.90 -6.61
CA TRP A 69 12.59 4.96 -6.01
C TRP A 69 11.44 5.41 -6.91
N HIS A 70 11.69 5.62 -8.21
CA HIS A 70 10.65 5.97 -9.17
C HIS A 70 9.58 4.88 -9.30
N GLN A 71 10.00 3.61 -9.34
CA GLN A 71 9.08 2.48 -9.38
C GLN A 71 8.22 2.41 -8.11
N PHE A 72 8.82 2.58 -6.94
CA PHE A 72 8.08 2.65 -5.68
C PHE A 72 7.04 3.76 -5.68
N LEU A 73 7.37 4.96 -6.17
CA LEU A 73 6.42 6.07 -6.26
C LEU A 73 5.26 5.75 -7.23
N ASP A 74 5.54 5.13 -8.37
CA ASP A 74 4.50 4.70 -9.31
C ASP A 74 3.58 3.64 -8.68
N ASP A 75 4.14 2.74 -7.86
CA ASP A 75 3.43 1.65 -7.19
C ASP A 75 2.76 2.04 -5.88
N PHE A 76 3.16 3.13 -5.20
CA PHE A 76 2.50 3.65 -3.96
C PHE A 76 1.73 4.98 -4.03
N VAL A 77 2.05 5.92 -4.94
CA VAL A 77 1.36 7.21 -5.07
C VAL A 77 0.33 7.18 -6.20
N ASP A 78 -0.96 7.32 -5.86
CA ASP A 78 -2.07 7.39 -6.83
C ASP A 78 -2.17 8.72 -7.57
N ASP A 79 -1.73 9.80 -6.94
CA ASP A 79 -1.71 11.13 -7.55
C ASP A 79 -0.48 11.28 -8.46
N PRO A 80 -0.65 11.39 -9.79
CA PRO A 80 0.45 11.50 -10.73
C PRO A 80 1.22 12.82 -10.62
N GLU A 81 0.57 13.92 -10.21
CA GLU A 81 1.24 15.21 -10.00
C GLU A 81 2.15 15.14 -8.76
N LEU A 82 1.64 14.52 -7.70
CA LEU A 82 2.41 14.28 -6.48
C LEU A 82 3.61 13.35 -6.73
N ALA A 83 3.39 12.25 -7.48
CA ALA A 83 4.45 11.33 -7.88
C ALA A 83 5.54 12.06 -8.68
N ALA A 84 5.16 12.85 -9.69
CA ALA A 84 6.09 13.62 -10.51
C ALA A 84 6.96 14.57 -9.66
N ARG A 85 6.34 15.28 -8.72
CA ARG A 85 7.05 16.20 -7.81
C ARG A 85 8.10 15.47 -6.97
N PHE A 86 7.77 14.29 -6.43
CA PHE A 86 8.71 13.50 -5.62
C PHE A 86 9.86 12.92 -6.45
N LYS A 87 9.62 12.55 -7.71
CA LYS A 87 10.68 12.11 -8.64
C LYS A 87 11.68 13.24 -8.91
N THR A 88 11.20 14.47 -9.11
CA THR A 88 12.07 15.64 -9.32
C THR A 88 12.85 16.01 -8.06
N GLN A 89 12.23 15.93 -6.88
CA GLN A 89 12.87 16.35 -5.63
C GLN A 89 13.95 15.38 -5.14
N ALA A 90 13.83 14.08 -5.46
CA ALA A 90 14.83 13.07 -5.11
C ALA A 90 16.08 13.07 -6.02
N SER A 91 16.06 13.85 -7.10
CA SER A 91 17.20 14.02 -8.02
C SER A 91 18.18 15.13 -7.60
N ARG A 92 18.05 15.67 -6.38
CA ARG A 92 18.88 16.77 -5.85
C ARG A 92 19.70 16.29 -4.65
#